data_AF-A0A511X3S3-F1
#
_entry.id   AF-A0A511X3S3-F1
#
_cell.length_a   1.000
_cell.length_b   1.000
_cell.length_c   1.000
_cell.angle_alpha   90.00
_cell.angle_beta   90.00
_cell.angle_gamma   90.00
#
_symmetry.space_group_name_H-M   'P 1'
#
loop_
_entity.id
_entity.type
_entity.pdbx_description
1 polymer ?
#
loop_
_entity_poly.entity_id
_entity_poly.type
_entity_poly.pdbx_seq_one_letter_code
_entity_poly.pdbx_strand_id
1 'polypeptide(L)'
;MRNDERFIIAFNKIEKYLDQQLKDTRYVPFHRAVQRLKKTNPIINHYQQDLLEFSELRNAIVHERTGHEYTIADPHDDIVDMIETIEQELTAPKKVIDLFSKTLRTIQADLTIEDVLHLIKETKFSQFPVYRSKQFMGLVTDKCVLHFIAHHMNGDCDKLFNTKVLTLLNDDTIREANYRFIPADMSVFEAEAIFMDALKREKVIDALLITETGESFEKLKGLISPTDLIKID
;
A
#
# COMPACT_ATOMS: atom_id res chain seq x y z
N MET A 1 -16.21 -25.96 16.75
CA MET A 1 -17.24 -25.38 15.86
C MET A 1 -17.11 -26.07 14.53
N ARG A 2 -18.21 -26.44 13.87
CA ARG A 2 -18.14 -27.12 12.57
C ARG A 2 -17.74 -26.13 11.46
N ASN A 3 -17.21 -26.63 10.35
CA ASN A 3 -16.71 -25.78 9.26
C ASN A 3 -17.85 -25.01 8.58
N ASP A 4 -19.00 -25.63 8.38
CA ASP A 4 -20.22 -24.96 7.91
C ASP A 4 -20.65 -23.81 8.82
N GLU A 5 -20.52 -23.94 10.14
CA GLU A 5 -20.83 -22.87 11.10
C GLU A 5 -19.80 -21.73 11.03
N ARG A 6 -18.50 -22.05 11.01
CA ARG A 6 -17.41 -21.08 10.84
C ARG A 6 -17.58 -20.26 9.57
N PHE A 7 -17.80 -20.94 8.45
CA PHE A 7 -18.00 -20.32 7.14
C PHE A 7 -19.19 -19.35 7.17
N ILE A 8 -20.35 -19.78 7.69
CA ILE A 8 -21.55 -18.92 7.75
C ILE A 8 -21.33 -17.71 8.67
N ILE A 9 -20.60 -17.86 9.78
CA ILE A 9 -20.28 -16.75 10.68
C ILE A 9 -19.39 -15.73 9.95
N ALA A 10 -18.31 -16.18 9.31
CA ALA A 10 -17.42 -15.30 8.55
C ALA A 10 -18.16 -14.59 7.41
N PHE A 11 -18.95 -15.34 6.62
CA PHE A 11 -19.76 -14.79 5.54
C PHE A 11 -20.70 -13.69 6.02
N ASN A 12 -21.44 -13.92 7.12
CA ASN A 12 -22.37 -12.93 7.65
C ASN A 12 -21.67 -11.65 8.13
N LYS A 13 -20.46 -11.76 8.68
CA LYS A 13 -19.66 -10.58 9.05
C LYS A 13 -19.20 -9.80 7.82
N ILE A 14 -18.76 -10.50 6.76
CA ILE A 14 -18.41 -9.88 5.47
C ILE A 14 -19.65 -9.18 4.89
N GLU A 15 -20.81 -9.83 4.83
CA GLU A 15 -22.05 -9.24 4.33
C GLU A 15 -22.41 -7.96 5.10
N LYS A 16 -22.35 -8.01 6.43
CA LYS A 16 -22.56 -6.84 7.29
C LYS A 16 -21.56 -5.72 7.01
N TYR A 17 -20.29 -6.04 6.78
CA TYR A 17 -19.29 -5.06 6.38
C TYR A 17 -19.65 -4.40 5.03
N LEU A 18 -20.01 -5.20 4.01
CA LEU A 18 -20.41 -4.67 2.69
C LEU A 18 -21.61 -3.73 2.80
N ASP A 19 -22.63 -4.10 3.58
CA ASP A 19 -23.81 -3.26 3.82
C ASP A 19 -23.46 -1.93 4.49
N GLN A 20 -22.56 -1.96 5.48
CA GLN A 20 -22.07 -0.75 6.16
C GLN A 20 -21.30 0.18 5.21
N GLN A 21 -20.53 -0.37 4.27
CA GLN A 21 -19.78 0.42 3.29
C GLN A 21 -20.69 1.07 2.25
N LEU A 22 -21.76 0.40 1.81
CA LEU A 22 -22.68 0.93 0.80
C LEU A 22 -23.55 2.08 1.32
N LYS A 23 -23.88 2.09 2.62
CA LYS A 23 -24.81 3.06 3.25
C LYS A 23 -26.13 3.22 2.50
N ASP A 24 -26.57 2.17 1.81
CA ASP A 24 -27.81 2.18 1.04
C ASP A 24 -29.02 1.97 1.97
N THR A 25 -30.15 2.62 1.64
CA THR A 25 -31.39 2.49 2.43
C THR A 25 -32.13 1.17 2.18
N ARG A 26 -31.75 0.43 1.14
CA ARG A 26 -32.37 -0.83 0.75
C ARG A 26 -31.33 -1.93 0.74
N TYR A 27 -31.76 -3.15 1.06
CA TYR A 27 -30.92 -4.33 0.96
C TYR A 27 -30.35 -4.49 -0.46
N VAL A 28 -29.04 -4.69 -0.55
CA VAL A 28 -28.32 -4.94 -1.79
C VAL A 28 -27.82 -6.39 -1.76
N PRO A 29 -28.22 -7.25 -2.72
CA PRO A 29 -27.74 -8.63 -2.76
C PRO A 29 -26.21 -8.69 -2.78
N PHE A 30 -25.63 -9.62 -2.02
CA PHE A 30 -24.18 -9.78 -1.82
C PHE A 30 -23.35 -9.63 -3.11
N HIS A 31 -23.68 -10.40 -4.15
CA HIS A 31 -23.00 -10.31 -5.46
C HIS A 31 -22.99 -8.87 -6.02
N ARG A 32 -24.12 -8.14 -5.94
CA ARG A 32 -24.18 -6.74 -6.40
C ARG A 32 -23.37 -5.81 -5.49
N ALA A 33 -23.33 -6.07 -4.19
CA ALA A 33 -22.53 -5.29 -3.25
C ALA A 33 -21.04 -5.40 -3.58
N VAL A 34 -20.52 -6.62 -3.80
CA VAL A 34 -19.14 -6.88 -4.24
C VAL A 34 -18.83 -6.14 -5.55
N GLN A 35 -19.68 -6.27 -6.57
CA GLN A 35 -19.47 -5.61 -7.88
C GLN A 35 -19.45 -4.08 -7.82
N ARG A 36 -20.16 -3.48 -6.86
CA ARG A 36 -20.16 -2.03 -6.64
C ARG A 36 -18.90 -1.61 -5.88
N LEU A 37 -18.62 -2.27 -4.76
CA LEU A 37 -17.56 -1.88 -3.84
C LEU A 37 -16.16 -2.19 -4.37
N LYS A 38 -15.98 -3.19 -5.26
CA LYS A 38 -14.67 -3.44 -5.89
C LYS A 38 -14.09 -2.25 -6.64
N LYS A 39 -14.93 -1.29 -7.04
CA LYS A 39 -14.49 -0.07 -7.73
C LYS A 39 -13.83 0.94 -6.79
N THR A 40 -14.09 0.83 -5.48
CA THR A 40 -13.71 1.83 -4.48
C THR A 40 -12.98 1.25 -3.28
N ASN A 41 -13.06 -0.06 -3.05
CA ASN A 41 -12.40 -0.76 -1.96
C ASN A 41 -11.35 -1.75 -2.53
N PRO A 42 -10.05 -1.48 -2.33
CA PRO A 42 -8.96 -2.32 -2.84
C PRO A 42 -9.01 -3.77 -2.37
N ILE A 43 -9.38 -4.02 -1.11
CA ILE A 43 -9.47 -5.37 -0.52
C ILE A 43 -10.56 -6.17 -1.23
N ILE A 44 -11.75 -5.57 -1.43
CA ILE A 44 -12.85 -6.20 -2.17
C ILE A 44 -12.45 -6.44 -3.64
N ASN A 45 -11.68 -5.54 -4.25
CA ASN A 45 -11.21 -5.74 -5.62
C ASN A 45 -10.23 -6.91 -5.74
N HIS A 46 -9.33 -7.06 -4.77
CA HIS A 46 -8.38 -8.16 -4.69
C HIS A 46 -9.11 -9.51 -4.56
N TYR A 47 -10.02 -9.64 -3.59
CA TYR A 47 -10.76 -10.88 -3.31
C TYR A 47 -12.08 -11.05 -4.08
N GLN A 48 -12.31 -10.27 -5.14
CA GLN A 48 -13.64 -10.22 -5.74
C GLN A 48 -14.11 -11.60 -6.22
N GLN A 49 -13.22 -12.44 -6.73
CA GLN A 49 -13.56 -13.74 -7.28
C GLN A 49 -13.95 -14.71 -6.16
N ASP A 50 -13.13 -14.81 -5.12
CA ASP A 50 -13.39 -15.64 -3.93
C ASP A 50 -14.70 -15.25 -3.25
N LEU A 51 -14.97 -13.95 -3.11
CA LEU A 51 -16.21 -13.46 -2.52
C LEU A 51 -17.45 -13.90 -3.32
N LEU A 52 -17.39 -13.90 -4.66
CA LEU A 52 -18.49 -14.37 -5.49
C LEU A 52 -18.70 -15.89 -5.34
N GLU A 53 -17.62 -16.67 -5.34
CA GLU A 53 -17.66 -18.12 -5.14
C GLU A 53 -18.21 -18.48 -3.75
N PHE A 54 -17.81 -17.75 -2.71
CA PHE A 54 -18.35 -17.93 -1.36
C PHE A 54 -19.83 -17.60 -1.27
N SER A 55 -20.34 -16.65 -2.06
CA SER A 55 -21.78 -16.38 -2.13
C SER A 55 -22.55 -17.56 -2.69
N GLU A 56 -22.01 -18.30 -3.66
CA GLU A 56 -22.63 -19.50 -4.22
C GLU A 56 -22.57 -20.66 -3.22
N LEU A 57 -21.39 -20.87 -2.61
CA LEU A 57 -21.20 -21.90 -1.59
C LEU A 57 -22.11 -21.69 -0.37
N ARG A 58 -22.27 -20.45 0.09
CA ARG A 58 -23.21 -20.11 1.17
C ARG A 58 -24.64 -20.53 0.83
N ASN A 59 -25.07 -20.32 -0.41
CA ASN A 59 -26.42 -20.71 -0.82
C ASN A 59 -26.60 -22.23 -0.82
N ALA A 60 -25.60 -22.99 -1.26
CA ALA A 60 -25.61 -24.45 -1.17
C ALA A 60 -25.72 -24.92 0.29
N ILE A 61 -24.89 -24.37 1.19
CA ILE A 61 -24.90 -24.73 2.61
C ILE A 61 -26.25 -24.40 3.28
N VAL A 62 -26.88 -23.26 2.95
CA VAL A 62 -28.10 -22.78 3.62
C VAL A 62 -29.38 -23.39 3.06
N HIS A 63 -29.52 -23.51 1.74
CA HIS A 63 -30.75 -24.06 1.14
C HIS A 63 -30.98 -25.51 1.55
N GLU A 64 -29.92 -26.30 1.71
CA GLU A 64 -30.03 -27.73 1.98
C GLU A 64 -30.33 -28.06 3.46
N ARG A 65 -30.13 -27.09 4.38
CA ARG A 65 -30.57 -27.20 5.79
C ARG A 65 -32.10 -27.25 5.96
N THR A 66 -32.87 -26.85 4.95
CA THR A 66 -34.34 -26.84 5.02
C THR A 66 -35.00 -28.15 4.61
N GLY A 67 -34.22 -29.09 4.04
CA GLY A 67 -34.73 -30.36 3.50
C GLY A 67 -34.72 -31.50 4.51
N HIS A 68 -33.55 -31.91 4.98
CA HIS A 68 -33.34 -33.07 5.86
C HIS A 68 -32.06 -32.85 6.68
N GLU A 69 -31.95 -33.47 7.86
CA GLU A 69 -30.95 -33.27 8.95
C GLU A 69 -29.45 -33.50 8.63
N TYR A 70 -28.99 -33.30 7.39
CA TYR A 70 -27.58 -33.46 7.01
C TYR A 70 -27.06 -32.26 6.22
N THR A 71 -25.89 -31.76 6.64
CA THR A 71 -25.08 -30.78 5.90
C THR A 71 -24.38 -31.52 4.75
N ILE A 72 -24.84 -31.36 3.50
CA ILE A 72 -24.27 -32.09 2.35
C ILE A 72 -23.05 -31.37 1.77
N ALA A 73 -22.91 -30.05 1.99
CA ALA A 73 -21.70 -29.28 1.69
C ALA A 73 -21.00 -28.86 3.00
N ASP A 74 -19.99 -29.63 3.41
CA ASP A 74 -19.07 -29.23 4.47
C ASP A 74 -17.84 -28.58 3.81
N PRO A 75 -17.61 -27.27 3.98
CA PRO A 75 -16.45 -26.62 3.36
C PRO A 75 -15.16 -27.20 3.94
N HIS A 76 -14.20 -27.47 3.06
CA HIS A 76 -12.86 -27.87 3.47
C HIS A 76 -12.20 -26.78 4.33
N ASP A 77 -11.29 -27.20 5.21
CA ASP A 77 -10.57 -26.28 6.12
C ASP A 77 -9.96 -25.09 5.37
N ASP A 78 -9.31 -25.33 4.22
CA ASP A 78 -8.70 -24.28 3.40
C ASP A 78 -9.70 -23.19 2.96
N ILE A 79 -10.95 -23.57 2.66
CA ILE A 79 -12.00 -22.62 2.26
C ILE A 79 -12.48 -21.81 3.46
N VAL A 80 -12.60 -22.46 4.62
CA VAL A 80 -12.99 -21.79 5.87
C VAL A 80 -11.91 -20.82 6.32
N ASP A 81 -10.65 -21.23 6.27
CA ASP A 81 -9.51 -20.40 6.64
C ASP A 81 -9.35 -19.21 5.68
N MET A 82 -9.63 -19.41 4.38
CA MET A 82 -9.64 -18.33 3.39
C MET A 82 -10.73 -17.30 3.69
N ILE A 83 -12.00 -17.71 3.89
CA ILE A 83 -13.07 -16.74 4.19
C ILE A 83 -12.84 -16.01 5.52
N GLU A 84 -12.28 -16.68 6.53
CA GLU A 84 -11.92 -16.05 7.80
C GLU A 84 -10.77 -15.04 7.63
N THR A 85 -9.79 -15.35 6.77
CA THR A 85 -8.72 -14.40 6.41
C THR A 85 -9.28 -13.16 5.73
N ILE A 86 -10.13 -13.33 4.72
CA ILE A 86 -10.78 -12.21 4.01
C ILE A 86 -11.67 -11.39 4.96
N GLU A 87 -12.38 -12.06 5.87
CA GLU A 87 -13.18 -11.38 6.90
C GLU A 87 -12.31 -10.48 7.80
N GLN A 88 -11.16 -10.98 8.24
CA GLN A 88 -10.21 -10.20 9.03
C GLN A 88 -9.63 -9.04 8.25
N GLU A 89 -9.24 -9.24 7.00
CA GLU A 89 -8.68 -8.16 6.19
C GLU A 89 -9.69 -7.07 5.87
N LEU A 90 -10.97 -7.41 5.70
CA LEU A 90 -12.02 -6.41 5.51
C LEU A 90 -12.35 -5.66 6.81
N THR A 91 -12.47 -6.37 7.94
CA THR A 91 -12.98 -5.78 9.19
C THR A 91 -11.88 -5.17 10.07
N ALA A 92 -10.65 -5.67 9.96
CA ALA A 92 -9.47 -5.24 10.69
C ALA A 92 -8.22 -5.28 9.79
N PRO A 93 -8.19 -4.47 8.71
CA PRO A 93 -7.08 -4.48 7.76
C PRO A 93 -5.74 -4.18 8.44
N LYS A 94 -4.70 -4.90 8.02
CA LYS A 94 -3.31 -4.61 8.41
C LYS A 94 -2.95 -3.20 7.94
N LYS A 95 -2.44 -2.39 8.85
CA LYS A 95 -2.07 -1.00 8.57
C LYS A 95 -0.65 -0.94 8.02
N VAL A 96 -0.37 0.06 7.19
CA VAL A 96 0.98 0.30 6.66
C VAL A 96 2.01 0.50 7.77
N ILE A 97 1.64 1.14 8.88
CA ILE A 97 2.56 1.41 9.98
C ILE A 97 3.02 0.13 10.69
N ASP A 98 2.15 -0.89 10.75
CA ASP A 98 2.45 -2.14 11.45
C ASP A 98 3.58 -2.92 10.75
N LEU A 99 3.72 -2.74 9.43
CA LEU A 99 4.73 -3.44 8.62
C LEU A 99 5.91 -2.56 8.22
N PHE A 100 5.68 -1.26 8.01
CA PHE A 100 6.65 -0.36 7.38
C PHE A 100 7.14 0.77 8.28
N SER A 101 6.84 0.73 9.58
CA SER A 101 7.47 1.65 10.52
C SER A 101 8.97 1.41 10.58
N LYS A 102 9.75 2.44 10.26
CA LYS A 102 11.22 2.41 10.35
C LYS A 102 11.78 3.80 10.56
N THR A 103 12.90 3.88 11.29
CA THR A 103 13.66 5.12 11.38
C THR A 103 14.39 5.34 10.07
N LEU A 104 13.89 6.29 9.27
CA LEU A 104 14.51 6.64 7.99
C LEU A 104 15.78 7.45 8.23
N ARG A 105 16.83 7.15 7.46
CA ARG A 105 17.99 8.03 7.35
C ARG A 105 17.59 9.25 6.51
N THR A 106 17.41 10.39 7.17
CA THR A 106 17.18 11.67 6.50
C THR A 106 18.49 12.40 6.27
N ILE A 107 18.51 13.29 5.28
CA ILE A 107 19.67 14.12 4.94
C ILE A 107 19.31 15.60 4.97
N GLN A 108 20.30 16.46 5.21
CA GLN A 108 20.09 17.90 5.17
C GLN A 108 20.33 18.45 3.75
N ALA A 109 19.57 19.47 3.37
CA ALA A 109 19.61 20.06 2.03
C ALA A 109 20.93 20.79 1.71
N ASP A 110 21.76 21.06 2.72
CA ASP A 110 23.08 21.69 2.60
C ASP A 110 24.23 20.69 2.43
N LEU A 111 23.97 19.38 2.58
CA LEU A 111 24.92 18.33 2.19
C LEU A 111 25.27 18.42 0.71
N THR A 112 26.45 17.94 0.37
CA THR A 112 26.94 17.85 -1.00
C THR A 112 26.51 16.54 -1.68
N ILE A 113 26.68 16.46 -2.99
CA ILE A 113 26.49 15.21 -3.73
C ILE A 113 27.51 14.16 -3.30
N GLU A 114 28.75 14.57 -3.00
CA GLU A 114 29.78 13.70 -2.43
C GLU A 114 29.29 13.03 -1.13
N ASP A 115 28.72 13.82 -0.21
CA ASP A 115 28.17 13.30 1.05
C ASP A 115 27.06 12.26 0.79
N VAL A 116 26.17 12.51 -0.18
CA VAL A 116 25.10 11.57 -0.54
C VAL A 116 25.68 10.28 -1.13
N LEU A 117 26.70 10.37 -1.99
CA LEU A 117 27.38 9.20 -2.54
C LEU A 117 28.09 8.38 -1.44
N HIS A 118 28.67 9.04 -0.44
CA HIS A 118 29.21 8.37 0.74
C HIS A 118 28.12 7.63 1.53
N LEU A 119 26.96 8.25 1.74
CA LEU A 119 25.81 7.58 2.38
C LEU A 119 25.31 6.37 1.59
N ILE A 120 25.25 6.48 0.26
CA ILE A 120 24.89 5.35 -0.63
C ILE A 120 25.92 4.22 -0.52
N LYS A 121 27.21 4.56 -0.43
CA LYS A 121 28.30 3.57 -0.29
C LYS A 121 28.28 2.87 1.07
N GLU A 122 27.96 3.59 2.13
CA GLU A 122 27.97 3.09 3.52
C GLU A 122 26.70 2.34 3.90
N THR A 123 25.60 2.57 3.19
CA THR A 123 24.28 2.02 3.50
C THR A 123 23.72 1.19 2.35
N LYS A 124 22.58 0.53 2.57
CA LYS A 124 21.80 -0.12 1.50
C LYS A 124 20.60 0.73 1.07
N PHE A 125 20.56 2.00 1.46
CA PHE A 125 19.42 2.86 1.19
C PHE A 125 19.56 3.50 -0.18
N SER A 126 18.50 3.42 -0.98
CA SER A 126 18.41 4.04 -2.30
C SER A 126 17.57 5.33 -2.31
N GLN A 127 17.04 5.73 -1.15
CA GLN A 127 16.10 6.82 -1.02
C GLN A 127 16.34 7.58 0.29
N PHE A 128 16.44 8.90 0.20
CA PHE A 128 16.79 9.78 1.30
C PHE A 128 15.82 10.96 1.37
N PRO A 129 14.93 11.00 2.38
CA PRO A 129 14.14 12.19 2.65
C PRO A 129 15.05 13.37 3.01
N VAL A 130 14.86 14.47 2.29
CA VAL A 130 15.67 15.69 2.46
C VAL A 130 14.92 16.69 3.32
N TYR A 131 15.62 17.22 4.31
CA TYR A 131 15.12 18.25 5.20
C TYR A 131 15.98 19.50 5.14
N ARG A 132 15.37 20.63 5.42
CA ARG A 132 16.08 21.85 5.81
C ARG A 132 15.54 22.27 7.17
N SER A 133 16.36 22.12 8.20
CA SER A 133 15.91 22.25 9.59
C SER A 133 14.83 21.21 9.91
N LYS A 134 13.55 21.61 9.98
CA LYS A 134 12.40 20.73 10.25
C LYS A 134 11.44 20.61 9.07
N GLN A 135 11.71 21.31 7.98
CA GLN A 135 10.85 21.31 6.80
C GLN A 135 11.31 20.23 5.83
N PHE A 136 10.37 19.38 5.41
CA PHE A 136 10.59 18.43 4.33
C PHE A 136 10.75 19.19 3.01
N MET A 137 11.82 18.91 2.28
CA MET A 137 12.17 19.58 1.03
C MET A 137 11.94 18.70 -0.20
N GLY A 138 11.95 17.38 -0.03
CA GLY A 138 11.80 16.43 -1.12
C GLY A 138 12.42 15.08 -0.82
N LEU A 139 12.43 14.21 -1.83
CA LEU A 139 13.03 12.88 -1.77
C LEU A 139 14.15 12.78 -2.80
N VAL A 140 15.35 12.43 -2.37
CA VAL A 140 16.48 12.12 -3.27
C VAL A 140 16.58 10.61 -3.42
N THR A 141 16.60 10.14 -4.66
CA THR A 141 16.85 8.72 -4.99
C THR A 141 18.21 8.56 -5.65
N ASP A 142 18.72 7.34 -5.67
CA ASP A 142 19.89 6.95 -6.49
C ASP A 142 19.75 7.40 -7.96
N LYS A 143 18.54 7.27 -8.53
CA LYS A 143 18.22 7.75 -9.89
C LYS A 143 18.36 9.27 -10.01
N CYS A 144 17.92 10.03 -9.01
CA CYS A 144 18.08 11.50 -9.02
C CYS A 144 19.57 11.88 -9.11
N VAL A 145 20.42 11.23 -8.29
CA VAL A 145 21.87 11.47 -8.29
C VAL A 145 22.49 11.04 -9.63
N LEU A 146 22.12 9.87 -10.14
CA LEU A 146 22.60 9.36 -11.44
C LEU A 146 22.27 10.32 -12.59
N HIS A 147 21.02 10.75 -12.70
CA HIS A 147 20.60 11.68 -13.74
C HIS A 147 21.26 13.05 -13.59
N PHE A 148 21.42 13.55 -12.36
CA PHE A 148 22.11 14.80 -12.10
C PHE A 148 23.56 14.76 -12.62
N ILE A 149 24.31 13.72 -12.23
CA ILE A 149 25.70 13.51 -12.67
C ILE A 149 25.78 13.41 -14.19
N ALA A 150 24.89 12.62 -14.81
CA ALA A 150 24.89 12.42 -16.25
C ALA A 150 24.69 13.72 -17.05
N HIS A 151 23.85 14.63 -16.57
CA HIS A 151 23.58 15.91 -17.25
C HIS A 151 24.66 16.97 -17.01
N HIS A 152 25.33 16.93 -15.85
CA HIS A 152 26.25 17.98 -15.43
C HIS A 152 27.74 17.63 -15.55
N MET A 153 28.06 16.40 -15.96
CA MET A 153 29.44 15.99 -16.19
C MET A 153 30.06 16.79 -17.35
N ASN A 154 31.00 17.67 -17.02
CA ASN A 154 31.66 18.58 -17.97
C ASN A 154 33.20 18.61 -17.83
N GLY A 155 33.77 17.65 -17.10
CA GLY A 155 35.21 17.56 -16.80
C GLY A 155 35.64 18.24 -15.49
N ASP A 156 34.77 19.04 -14.86
CA ASP A 156 35.00 19.61 -13.52
C ASP A 156 34.26 18.78 -12.45
N CYS A 157 34.87 17.65 -12.08
CA CYS A 157 34.33 16.73 -11.09
C CYS A 157 34.22 17.37 -9.70
N ASP A 158 35.17 18.23 -9.32
CA ASP A 158 35.19 18.84 -8.00
C ASP A 158 33.98 19.74 -7.80
N LYS A 159 33.64 20.57 -8.79
CA LYS A 159 32.43 21.41 -8.74
C LYS A 159 31.16 20.56 -8.72
N LEU A 160 31.11 19.48 -9.50
CA LEU A 160 29.97 18.59 -9.56
C LEU A 160 29.69 17.97 -8.19
N PHE A 161 30.68 17.34 -7.58
CA PHE A 161 30.50 16.62 -6.31
C PHE A 161 30.28 17.55 -5.11
N ASN A 162 30.84 18.77 -5.13
CA ASN A 162 30.57 19.81 -4.13
C ASN A 162 29.22 20.53 -4.28
N THR A 163 28.42 20.18 -5.30
CA THR A 163 27.08 20.77 -5.47
C THR A 163 26.16 20.34 -4.33
N LYS A 164 25.34 21.26 -3.82
CA LYS A 164 24.43 20.99 -2.70
C LYS A 164 23.22 20.18 -3.14
N VAL A 165 22.70 19.36 -2.24
CA VAL A 165 21.44 18.60 -2.43
C VAL A 165 20.27 19.52 -2.76
N LEU A 166 20.19 20.70 -2.17
CA LEU A 166 19.17 21.69 -2.51
C LEU A 166 19.22 22.11 -3.99
N THR A 167 20.41 22.20 -4.58
CA THR A 167 20.55 22.50 -6.01
C THR A 167 20.06 21.34 -6.84
N LEU A 168 20.44 20.10 -6.47
CA LEU A 168 19.95 18.89 -7.13
C LEU A 168 18.42 18.80 -7.10
N LEU A 169 17.77 19.09 -5.97
CA LEU A 169 16.31 19.04 -5.85
C LEU A 169 15.57 20.07 -6.72
N ASN A 170 16.20 21.20 -7.03
CA ASN A 170 15.61 22.27 -7.84
C ASN A 170 16.08 22.22 -9.30
N ASP A 171 16.68 21.11 -9.74
CA ASP A 171 17.25 20.98 -11.06
C ASP A 171 16.21 20.45 -12.07
N ASP A 172 15.82 21.28 -13.02
CA ASP A 172 14.80 20.93 -14.03
C ASP A 172 15.24 19.80 -14.99
N THR A 173 16.54 19.45 -15.02
CA THR A 173 17.08 18.37 -15.87
C THR A 173 16.94 17.00 -15.22
N ILE A 174 16.65 16.93 -13.92
CA ILE A 174 16.45 15.65 -13.24
C ILE A 174 14.98 15.27 -13.23
N ARG A 175 14.72 13.96 -13.27
CA ARG A 175 13.39 13.45 -12.93
C ARG A 175 13.21 13.59 -11.42
N GLU A 176 12.33 14.49 -11.01
CA GLU A 176 11.87 14.56 -9.62
C GLU A 176 11.40 13.18 -9.14
N ALA A 177 11.77 12.82 -7.92
CA ALA A 177 11.21 11.63 -7.30
C ALA A 177 9.71 11.83 -7.13
N ASN A 178 8.91 10.92 -7.68
CA ASN A 178 7.47 10.98 -7.53
C ASN A 178 7.09 10.25 -6.24
N TYR A 179 6.70 10.98 -5.21
CA TYR A 179 6.31 10.43 -3.92
C TYR A 179 4.96 10.97 -3.47
N ARG A 180 4.34 10.28 -2.49
CA ARG A 180 3.12 10.76 -1.83
C ARG A 180 3.17 10.52 -0.33
N PHE A 181 2.59 11.43 0.43
CA PHE A 181 2.36 11.21 1.86
C PHE A 181 1.08 10.40 2.07
N ILE A 182 1.12 9.45 3.01
CA ILE A 182 0.01 8.60 3.39
C ILE A 182 -0.13 8.52 4.92
N PRO A 183 -1.36 8.42 5.46
CA PRO A 183 -1.57 8.29 6.88
C PRO A 183 -1.12 6.92 7.41
N ALA A 184 -0.73 6.87 8.68
CA ALA A 184 -0.18 5.68 9.31
C ALA A 184 -1.19 4.53 9.41
N ASP A 185 -2.48 4.86 9.44
CA ASP A 185 -3.57 3.91 9.57
C ASP A 185 -4.15 3.42 8.22
N MET A 186 -3.63 3.89 7.09
CA MET A 186 -3.95 3.36 5.76
C MET A 186 -3.68 1.86 5.72
N SER A 187 -4.54 1.10 5.05
CA SER A 187 -4.33 -0.34 4.86
C SER A 187 -3.23 -0.63 3.85
N VAL A 188 -2.60 -1.80 3.95
CA VAL A 188 -1.58 -2.26 2.99
C VAL A 188 -2.16 -2.34 1.56
N PHE A 189 -3.39 -2.81 1.40
CA PHE A 189 -4.09 -2.89 0.12
C PHE A 189 -4.35 -1.52 -0.51
N GLU A 190 -4.67 -0.50 0.30
CA GLU A 190 -4.81 0.88 -0.21
C GLU A 190 -3.45 1.44 -0.69
N ALA A 191 -2.38 1.17 0.05
CA ALA A 191 -1.03 1.55 -0.37
C ALA A 191 -0.63 0.87 -1.70
N GLU A 192 -0.93 -0.42 -1.84
CA GLU A 192 -0.71 -1.17 -3.08
C GLU A 192 -1.52 -0.60 -4.26
N ALA A 193 -2.81 -0.30 -4.03
CA ALA A 193 -3.67 0.30 -5.03
C ALA A 193 -3.12 1.65 -5.55
N ILE A 194 -2.50 2.46 -4.69
CA ILE A 194 -1.86 3.72 -5.10
C ILE A 194 -0.74 3.46 -6.12
N PHE A 195 0.11 2.46 -5.90
CA PHE A 195 1.17 2.09 -6.85
C PHE A 195 0.59 1.54 -8.16
N MET A 196 -0.39 0.64 -8.06
CA MET A 196 -1.02 0.02 -9.23
C MET A 196 -1.75 1.04 -10.10
N ASP A 197 -2.45 1.99 -9.49
CA ASP A 197 -3.15 3.04 -10.23
C ASP A 197 -2.20 4.06 -10.86
N ALA A 198 -1.04 4.31 -10.24
CA ALA A 198 0.01 5.08 -10.89
C ALA A 198 0.55 4.35 -12.13
N LEU A 199 0.84 3.05 -12.00
CA LEU A 199 1.37 2.23 -13.09
C LEU A 199 0.41 2.15 -14.28
N LYS A 200 -0.90 1.96 -14.03
CA LYS A 200 -1.95 2.00 -15.07
C LYS A 200 -2.00 3.33 -15.84
N ARG A 201 -1.54 4.42 -15.23
CA ARG A 201 -1.49 5.77 -15.84
C ARG A 201 -0.10 6.09 -16.40
N GLU A 202 0.74 5.07 -16.58
CA GLU A 202 2.13 5.20 -17.06
C GLU A 202 2.98 6.12 -16.16
N LYS A 203 2.63 6.21 -14.87
CA LYS A 203 3.39 6.94 -13.85
C LYS A 203 4.06 5.95 -12.90
N VAL A 204 5.26 6.29 -12.44
CA VAL A 204 5.97 5.52 -11.42
C VAL A 204 5.98 6.34 -10.14
N ILE A 205 5.41 5.81 -9.05
CA ILE A 205 5.62 6.36 -7.70
C ILE A 205 6.86 5.68 -7.13
N ASP A 206 7.88 6.47 -6.82
CA ASP A 206 9.14 6.01 -6.27
C ASP A 206 9.00 5.63 -4.78
N ALA A 207 8.11 6.32 -4.03
CA ALA A 207 7.86 6.05 -2.62
C ALA A 207 6.50 6.55 -2.10
N LEU A 208 5.95 5.84 -1.12
CA LEU A 208 4.94 6.37 -0.20
C LEU A 208 5.60 6.69 1.15
N LEU A 209 5.40 7.91 1.61
CA LEU A 209 5.96 8.47 2.82
C LEU A 209 4.91 8.42 3.93
N ILE A 210 5.17 7.67 5.00
CA ILE A 210 4.20 7.47 6.07
C ILE A 210 4.35 8.59 7.10
N THR A 211 3.27 9.32 7.36
CA THR A 211 3.14 10.26 8.48
C THR A 211 1.90 9.92 9.31
N GLU A 212 1.59 10.68 10.37
CA GLU A 212 0.45 10.33 11.22
C GLU A 212 -0.85 10.45 10.45
N THR A 213 -1.07 11.60 9.82
CA THR A 213 -2.31 11.92 9.08
C THR A 213 -2.11 12.00 7.57
N GLY A 214 -0.91 11.68 7.06
CA GLY A 214 -0.60 11.79 5.64
C GLY A 214 -0.19 13.21 5.22
N GLU A 215 0.15 14.07 6.18
CA GLU A 215 0.59 15.43 5.93
C GLU A 215 2.11 15.56 5.89
N SER A 216 2.62 16.49 5.05
CA SER A 216 4.06 16.62 4.77
C SER A 216 4.87 17.34 5.85
N PHE A 217 4.21 18.11 6.72
CA PHE A 217 4.85 18.83 7.83
C PHE A 217 5.07 17.94 9.07
N GLU A 218 4.50 16.74 9.07
CA GLU A 218 4.63 15.79 10.16
C GLU A 218 5.95 15.01 10.09
N LYS A 219 6.30 14.39 11.22
CA LYS A 219 7.47 13.52 11.27
C LYS A 219 7.22 12.24 10.47
N LEU A 220 8.13 11.93 9.55
CA LEU A 220 8.13 10.63 8.85
C LEU A 220 8.24 9.48 9.84
N LYS A 221 7.34 8.51 9.70
CA LYS A 221 7.27 7.28 10.49
C LYS A 221 7.72 6.05 9.72
N GLY A 222 7.78 6.14 8.40
CA GLY A 222 8.17 5.04 7.52
C GLY A 222 8.14 5.44 6.05
N LEU A 223 8.56 4.49 5.22
CA LEU A 223 8.62 4.64 3.77
C LEU A 223 8.33 3.29 3.14
N ILE A 224 7.47 3.28 2.12
CA ILE A 224 7.14 2.10 1.31
C ILE A 224 7.64 2.38 -0.10
N SER A 225 8.47 1.49 -0.63
CA SER A 225 8.81 1.45 -2.05
C SER A 225 7.99 0.36 -2.77
N PRO A 226 7.84 0.42 -4.11
CA PRO A 226 7.15 -0.65 -4.85
C PRO A 226 7.71 -2.05 -4.56
N THR A 227 9.02 -2.17 -4.32
CA THR A 227 9.68 -3.44 -4.02
C THR A 227 9.43 -3.95 -2.59
N ASP A 228 8.99 -3.09 -1.68
CA ASP A 228 8.67 -3.48 -0.30
C ASP A 228 7.35 -4.25 -0.24
N LEU A 229 6.40 -3.95 -1.14
CA LEU A 229 5.11 -4.65 -1.21
C LEU A 229 5.24 -6.07 -1.80
N ILE A 230 6.15 -6.28 -2.75
CA ILE A 230 6.40 -7.60 -3.36
C ILE A 230 6.90 -8.64 -2.33
N LYS A 231 7.40 -8.20 -1.17
CA LYS A 231 7.96 -9.08 -0.13
C LYS A 231 6.94 -9.52 0.92
N ILE A 232 5.69 -9.08 0.82
CA ILE A 232 4.62 -9.41 1.75
C ILE A 232 3.85 -10.67 1.32
N ASP A 233 3.89 -11.01 0.03
CA ASP A 233 3.41 -12.29 -0.54
C ASP A 233 4.42 -13.44 -0.31
#